data_AF-A0A7C4VUB9-F1
#
_entry.id   AF-A0A7C4VUB9-F1
#
_cell.length_a   1.000
_cell.length_b   1.000
_cell.length_c   1.000
_cell.angle_alpha   90.00
_cell.angle_beta   90.00
_cell.angle_gamma   90.00
#
_symmetry.space_group_name_H-M   'P 1'
#
loop_
_entity.id
_entity.type
_entity.pdbx_description
1 polymer ?
#
loop_
_entity_poly.entity_id
_entity_poly.type
_entity_poly.pdbx_seq_one_letter_code
_entity_poly.pdbx_strand_id
1 'polypeptide(L)' 'MDVEGAEYEVLQGLEKTIYLHRPKIIVEVFYENIKKVKAFLKEHGYTIIRISPFLKENVYFFCTFV' A
#
# COMPACT_ATOMS: atom_id res chain seq x y z
N MET A 1 3.13 7.23 -3.04
CA MET A 1 4.40 6.67 -2.55
C MET A 1 4.92 5.80 -3.66
N ASP A 2 6.13 6.09 -4.08
CA ASP A 2 6.90 5.33 -5.04
C ASP A 2 8.32 5.32 -4.44
N VAL A 3 8.78 4.14 -4.05
CA VAL A 3 9.91 3.96 -3.13
C VAL A 3 10.80 2.79 -3.55
N GLU A 4 10.85 2.51 -4.86
CA GLU A 4 11.83 1.59 -5.48
C GLU A 4 11.89 0.20 -4.79
N GLY A 5 10.73 -0.42 -4.57
CA GLY A 5 10.62 -1.78 -4.00
C GLY A 5 10.67 -1.89 -2.47
N ALA A 6 10.85 -0.77 -1.75
CA ALA A 6 10.87 -0.73 -0.28
C ALA A 6 9.51 -0.39 0.36
N GLU A 7 8.40 -0.53 -0.37
CA GLU A 7 7.08 -0.05 0.06
C GLU A 7 6.55 -0.74 1.31
N TYR A 8 6.90 -2.00 1.55
CA TYR A 8 6.45 -2.70 2.76
C TYR A 8 7.19 -2.19 4.00
N GLU A 9 8.50 -2.03 3.89
CA GLU A 9 9.37 -1.54 4.95
C GLU A 9 9.01 -0.09 5.30
N VAL A 10 8.71 0.73 4.28
CA VAL A 10 8.18 2.10 4.47
C VAL A 10 6.83 2.09 5.18
N LEU A 11 5.90 1.20 4.79
CA LEU A 11 4.60 1.09 5.46
C LEU A 11 4.74 0.67 6.93
N GLN A 12 5.65 -0.25 7.23
CA GLN A 12 5.96 -0.62 8.62
C GLN A 12 6.55 0.57 9.40
N GLY A 13 7.46 1.34 8.80
CA GLY A 13 7.99 2.56 9.42
C GLY A 13 6.92 3.63 9.68
N LEU A 14 5.85 3.64 8.90
CA LEU A 14 4.72 4.56 9.01
C LEU A 14 3.57 4.04 9.88
N GLU A 15 3.70 2.88 10.52
CA GLU A 15 2.61 2.21 11.25
C GLU A 15 1.88 3.14 12.23
N LYS A 16 2.62 3.89 13.07
CA LYS A 16 2.02 4.85 14.02
C LYS A 16 1.21 5.94 13.32
N THR A 17 1.73 6.47 12.21
CA THR A 17 1.04 7.50 11.41
C THR A 17 -0.22 6.94 10.77
N ILE A 18 -0.15 5.73 10.23
CA ILE A 18 -1.29 5.03 9.63
C ILE A 18 -2.38 4.80 10.67
N TYR A 19 -2.01 4.32 11.86
CA TYR A 19 -2.93 4.06 12.96
C TYR A 19 -3.62 5.34 13.47
N LEU A 20 -2.86 6.41 13.71
CA LEU A 20 -3.37 7.64 14.33
C LEU A 20 -4.17 8.51 13.35
N HIS A 21 -3.70 8.64 12.11
CA HIS A 21 -4.22 9.64 11.18
C HIS A 21 -5.05 9.05 10.04
N ARG A 22 -4.97 7.73 9.81
CA ARG A 22 -5.73 7.03 8.77
C ARG A 22 -5.67 7.74 7.41
N PRO A 23 -4.47 8.15 6.93
CA PRO A 23 -4.34 8.92 5.70
C PRO A 23 -4.86 8.12 4.50
N LYS A 24 -5.32 8.80 3.46
CA LYS A 24 -5.50 8.17 2.14
C LYS A 24 -4.12 7.90 1.55
N ILE A 25 -3.89 6.69 1.03
CA ILE A 25 -2.58 6.27 0.53
C ILE A 25 -2.72 5.95 -0.95
N ILE A 26 -1.84 6.52 -1.77
CA ILE A 26 -1.57 6.01 -3.12
C ILE A 26 -0.18 5.40 -3.06
N VAL A 27 -0.03 4.14 -3.44
CA VAL A 27 1.25 3.42 -3.35
C VAL A 27 1.48 2.56 -4.58
N GLU A 28 2.66 2.69 -5.15
CA GLU A 28 3.22 1.74 -6.10
C GLU A 28 3.77 0.52 -5.36
N VAL A 29 3.45 -0.66 -5.86
CA VAL A 29 3.85 -1.93 -5.23
C VAL A 29 4.42 -2.86 -6.29
N PHE A 30 5.62 -3.34 -6.04
CA PHE A 30 6.29 -4.35 -6.86
C PHE A 30 5.60 -5.70 -6.66
N TYR A 31 5.60 -6.58 -7.67
CA TYR A 31 4.75 -7.79 -7.65
C TYR A 31 5.05 -8.72 -6.47
N GLU A 32 6.32 -8.88 -6.13
CA GLU A 32 6.79 -9.67 -4.99
C GLU A 32 6.23 -9.17 -3.65
N ASN A 33 5.92 -7.88 -3.55
CA ASN A 33 5.48 -7.22 -2.33
C ASN A 33 3.95 -7.10 -2.22
N ILE A 34 3.19 -7.35 -3.31
CA ILE A 34 1.73 -7.18 -3.36
C ILE A 34 1.03 -7.91 -2.20
N LYS A 35 1.42 -9.16 -1.92
CA LYS A 35 0.77 -9.97 -0.88
C LYS A 35 0.97 -9.37 0.51
N LYS A 36 2.21 -9.00 0.86
CA LYS A 36 2.53 -8.45 2.19
C LYS A 36 1.95 -7.05 2.38
N VAL A 37 2.03 -6.18 1.37
CA VAL A 37 1.43 -4.83 1.41
C VAL A 37 -0.09 -4.88 1.56
N LYS A 38 -0.77 -5.75 0.79
CA LYS A 38 -2.22 -5.92 0.93
C LYS A 38 -2.62 -6.47 2.29
N ALA A 39 -1.88 -7.43 2.84
CA ALA A 39 -2.17 -7.97 4.16
C ALA A 39 -2.05 -6.89 5.23
N PHE A 40 -0.93 -6.16 5.24
CA PHE A 40 -0.68 -5.07 6.19
C PHE A 40 -1.75 -3.98 6.17
N LEU A 41 -2.10 -3.48 4.97
CA LEU A 41 -3.10 -2.43 4.84
C LEU A 41 -4.50 -2.91 5.25
N LYS A 42 -4.87 -4.16 4.94
CA LYS A 42 -6.14 -4.75 5.38
C LYS A 42 -6.21 -4.92 6.89
N GLU A 43 -5.12 -5.36 7.52
CA GLU A 43 -5.02 -5.45 8.99
C GLU A 43 -5.22 -4.08 9.65
N HIS A 44 -4.77 -3.02 8.98
CA HIS A 44 -4.98 -1.63 9.39
C HIS A 44 -6.33 -1.03 8.95
N GLY A 45 -7.28 -1.85 8.49
CA GLY A 45 -8.65 -1.40 8.18
C GLY A 45 -8.81 -0.69 6.83
N TYR A 46 -7.86 -0.81 5.91
CA TYR A 46 -7.96 -0.17 4.59
C TYR A 46 -8.70 -1.02 3.57
N THR A 47 -9.55 -0.34 2.80
CA THR A 47 -9.98 -0.79 1.47
C THR A 47 -8.90 -0.47 0.44
N ILE A 48 -8.64 -1.39 -0.48
CA ILE A 48 -7.55 -1.31 -1.46
C ILE A 48 -8.12 -1.44 -2.88
N ILE A 49 -7.92 -0.42 -3.70
CA ILE A 49 -8.42 -0.34 -5.08
C ILE A 49 -7.21 -0.27 -6.03
N ARG A 50 -7.14 -1.16 -7.02
CA ARG A 50 -6.13 -1.06 -8.09
C ARG A 50 -6.49 0.10 -9.01
N ILE A 51 -5.54 0.98 -9.26
CA ILE A 51 -5.72 2.14 -10.17
C ILE A 51 -4.78 2.09 -11.38
N SER A 52 -3.90 1.08 -11.48
CA SER A 52 -3.03 0.88 -12.65
C SER A 52 -3.50 -0.23 -13.61
N PRO A 53 -3.07 -0.18 -14.89
CA PRO A 53 -3.33 -1.25 -15.87
C PRO A 53 -2.71 -2.61 -15.47
N PHE A 54 -3.26 -3.71 -16.00
CA PHE A 54 -2.86 -5.09 -15.65
C PHE A 54 -1.48 -5.54 -16.14
N LEU A 55 -0.91 -4.87 -17.16
CA LEU A 55 0.23 -5.36 -17.95
C LEU A 55 1.61 -4.88 -17.49
N LYS A 56 1.76 -4.33 -16.28
CA LYS A 56 3.03 -3.81 -15.76
C LYS A 56 3.64 -4.71 -14.69
N GLU A 57 4.94 -4.56 -14.46
CA GLU A 57 5.76 -5.21 -13.40
C GLU A 57 5.56 -4.59 -12.00
N ASN A 58 4.73 -3.57 -11.90
CA ASN A 58 4.37 -2.83 -10.70
C ASN A 58 2.88 -2.46 -10.73
N VAL A 59 2.25 -2.32 -9.56
CA VAL A 59 0.83 -2.02 -9.43
C VAL A 59 0.62 -0.80 -8.54
N TYR A 60 -0.20 0.15 -8.98
CA TYR A 60 -0.62 1.27 -8.14
C TYR A 60 -1.94 0.93 -7.45
N PHE A 61 -1.95 1.12 -6.13
CA PHE A 61 -3.15 1.02 -5.31
C PHE A 61 -3.53 2.40 -4.75
N PHE A 62 -4.83 2.66 -4.75
CA PHE A 62 -5.46 3.69 -3.92
C PHE A 62 -6.10 3.02 -2.71
N CYS A 63 -5.74 3.46 -1.52
CA CYS A 63 -6.13 2.86 -0.25
C CYS A 63 -6.83 3.89 0.62
N THR A 64 -8.02 3.54 1.12
CA THR A 64 -8.81 4.39 2.02
C THR A 64 -9.26 3.60 3.23
N PHE A 65 -9.25 4.26 4.39
CA PHE A 65 -9.82 3.69 5.61
C PHE A 65 -11.36 3.62 5.50
N VAL A 66 -11.96 2.58 6.09
CA VAL A 66 -13.43 2.39 6.16
C VAL A 66 -14.00 3.05 7.40
#